data_AF-A0AAW0E9T1-F1
#
_entry.id   AF-A0AAW0E9T1-F1
#
_cell.length_a   1.000
_cell.length_b   1.000
_cell.length_c   1.000
_cell.angle_alpha   90.00
_cell.angle_beta   90.00
_cell.angle_gamma   90.00
#
_symmetry.space_group_name_H-M   'P 1'
#
loop_
_entity.id
_entity.type
_entity.pdbx_description
1 polymer ?
#
loop_
_entity_poly.entity_id
_entity_poly.type
_entity_poly.pdbx_seq_one_letter_code
_entity_poly.pdbx_strand_id
1 'polypeptide(L)'
;MGCCMLVKPTSHFGAFNLPETLVLKLGDRRFGCRTPWDDGKPWSPESESILRDKVTHVMSLPREQRDKVLGKDVYDAWNSDSEWDWEWDLWSWHFKTEAIQKEIAAYRHLHSLQGTIIPRFYGAVTCRITPPSLPYVHEVLDMAQGLLLEHVEGPSMAELEVGKNISAEQANDISSRAIDTIRHIRDADWMHCDPRPANIILREPVIIDFGLSHGRRPNLTDEEWFYQRDDVTHLRSTLINHWYRDRVCTPLDAAAFLAKADGIEDPAEREEARRRTIRFLNDMAEDHKHRHLVYERIPNSGGDGEKDSVLQWRVKPGVTRTRKHLRD
;
A
#
# COMPACT_ATOMS: atom_id res chain seq x y z
N MET A 1 1.25 0.61 6.36
CA MET A 1 2.28 -0.39 5.98
C MET A 1 3.29 -0.53 7.11
N GLY A 2 4.09 -1.60 7.10
CA GLY A 2 5.05 -1.94 8.17
C GLY A 2 6.16 -0.91 8.40
N CYS A 3 7.08 -1.21 9.31
CA CYS A 3 8.26 -0.39 9.55
C CYS A 3 9.34 -0.74 8.52
N CYS A 4 9.94 0.27 7.88
CA CYS A 4 11.11 0.10 7.01
C CYS A 4 12.30 0.83 7.63
N MET A 5 13.46 0.19 7.65
CA MET A 5 14.68 0.77 8.22
C MET A 5 15.90 0.39 7.39
N LEU A 6 16.84 1.33 7.30
CA LEU A 6 18.17 1.04 6.76
C LEU A 6 18.98 0.30 7.81
N VAL A 7 19.57 -0.82 7.42
CA VAL A 7 20.40 -1.65 8.30
C VAL A 7 21.74 -1.94 7.64
N LYS A 8 22.78 -2.04 8.46
CA LYS A 8 24.12 -2.43 8.04
C LYS A 8 24.45 -3.81 8.61
N PRO A 9 24.84 -4.79 7.79
CA PRO A 9 25.32 -6.07 8.29
C PRO A 9 26.55 -5.85 9.19
N THR A 10 26.58 -6.50 10.36
CA THR A 10 27.79 -6.51 11.18
C THR A 10 28.83 -7.44 10.56
N SER A 11 30.11 -7.21 10.85
CA SER A 11 31.28 -7.90 10.27
C SER A 11 31.24 -9.44 10.32
N HIS A 12 30.40 -10.01 11.19
CA HIS A 12 30.21 -11.46 11.32
C HIS A 12 29.44 -12.08 10.14
N PHE A 13 28.82 -11.27 9.29
CA PHE A 13 28.12 -11.70 8.07
C PHE A 13 28.97 -11.61 6.79
N GLY A 14 30.28 -11.35 6.90
CA GLY A 14 31.18 -11.25 5.74
C GLY A 14 31.19 -12.49 4.82
N ALA A 15 30.75 -13.65 5.33
CA ALA A 15 30.59 -14.88 4.54
C ALA A 15 29.42 -14.84 3.52
N PHE A 16 28.49 -13.88 3.64
CA PHE A 16 27.27 -13.84 2.84
C PHE A 16 27.29 -12.82 1.69
N ASN A 17 28.43 -12.14 1.43
CA ASN A 17 28.57 -11.11 0.38
C ASN A 17 27.40 -10.10 0.37
N LEU A 18 26.91 -9.72 1.56
CA LEU A 18 25.82 -8.76 1.68
C LEU A 18 26.33 -7.33 1.38
N PRO A 19 25.52 -6.48 0.75
CA PRO A 19 25.81 -5.04 0.62
C PRO A 19 26.01 -4.36 1.98
N GLU A 20 26.74 -3.24 1.99
CA GLU A 20 26.95 -2.45 3.19
C GLU A 20 25.64 -1.90 3.78
N THR A 21 24.66 -1.60 2.92
CA THR A 21 23.37 -1.04 3.31
C THR A 21 22.24 -1.87 2.71
N LEU A 22 21.28 -2.21 3.56
CA LEU A 22 20.09 -2.99 3.24
C LEU A 22 18.84 -2.30 3.79
N VAL A 23 17.68 -2.66 3.26
CA VAL A 23 16.38 -2.28 3.83
C VAL A 23 15.82 -3.48 4.59
N LEU A 24 15.55 -3.30 5.88
CA LEU A 24 14.75 -4.23 6.67
C LEU A 24 13.31 -3.71 6.72
N LYS A 25 12.37 -4.47 6.16
CA LYS A 25 10.92 -4.21 6.27
C LYS A 25 10.30 -5.22 7.23
N LEU A 26 9.61 -4.72 8.26
CA LEU A 26 8.97 -5.51 9.32
C LEU A 26 7.45 -5.34 9.30
N GLY A 27 6.75 -6.46 9.30
CA GLY A 27 5.30 -6.57 9.50
C GLY A 27 4.89 -6.45 10.98
N ASP A 28 5.43 -5.47 11.69
CA ASP A 28 5.12 -5.25 13.10
C ASP A 28 3.80 -4.46 13.24
N ARG A 29 2.85 -5.01 14.02
CA ARG A 29 1.51 -4.46 14.25
C ARG A 29 1.51 -3.11 14.96
N ARG A 30 2.59 -2.80 15.68
CA ARG A 30 2.74 -1.55 16.43
C ARG A 30 2.99 -0.34 15.54
N PHE A 31 3.31 -0.58 14.26
CA PHE A 31 3.56 0.48 13.27
C PHE A 31 2.38 0.62 12.30
N GLY A 32 1.96 1.85 12.01
CA GLY A 32 0.88 2.16 11.08
C GLY A 32 -0.50 2.29 11.73
N CYS A 33 -1.54 2.49 10.91
CA CYS A 33 -2.91 2.70 11.39
C CYS A 33 -3.50 1.41 11.96
N ARG A 34 -4.07 1.47 13.18
CA ARG A 34 -4.80 0.35 13.79
C ARG A 34 -6.13 0.08 13.11
N THR A 35 -6.72 1.08 12.44
CA THR A 35 -7.94 0.90 11.63
C THR A 35 -7.81 1.61 10.26
N PRO A 36 -8.59 1.21 9.24
CA PRO A 36 -8.62 1.89 7.94
C PRO A 36 -9.21 3.31 8.01
N TRP A 37 -9.95 3.61 9.08
CA TRP A 37 -10.83 4.78 9.19
C TRP A 37 -10.38 5.79 10.24
N ASP A 38 -9.40 5.47 11.08
CA ASP A 38 -9.05 6.28 12.24
C ASP A 38 -7.63 6.87 12.12
N ASP A 39 -7.62 8.19 12.18
CA ASP A 39 -6.50 9.10 12.29
C ASP A 39 -6.00 9.26 13.76
N GLY A 40 -6.56 8.52 14.73
CA GLY A 40 -6.42 8.89 16.15
C GLY A 40 -5.88 7.87 17.16
N LYS A 41 -5.80 6.55 16.88
CA LYS A 41 -5.35 5.57 17.89
C LYS A 41 -3.98 4.96 17.55
N PRO A 42 -2.86 5.64 17.83
CA PRO A 42 -1.54 5.03 17.73
C PRO A 42 -1.41 3.87 18.72
N TRP A 43 -0.44 3.01 18.48
CA TRP A 43 0.00 2.05 19.50
C TRP A 43 0.42 2.79 20.77
N SER A 44 0.06 2.23 21.93
CA SER A 44 0.47 2.74 23.24
C SER A 44 0.84 1.59 24.19
N PRO A 45 1.68 1.82 25.22
CA PRO A 45 1.96 0.83 26.25
C PRO A 45 0.70 0.25 26.92
N GLU A 46 -0.34 1.06 27.08
CA GLU A 46 -1.63 0.64 27.64
C GLU A 46 -2.33 -0.35 26.70
N SER A 47 -2.41 -0.03 25.40
CA SER A 47 -2.97 -0.96 24.40
C SER A 47 -2.18 -2.27 24.32
N GLU A 48 -0.85 -2.21 24.46
CA GLU A 48 0.02 -3.38 24.48
C GLU A 48 -0.24 -4.26 25.71
N SER A 49 -0.43 -3.64 26.89
CA SER A 49 -0.77 -4.36 28.12
C SER A 49 -2.12 -5.05 27.99
N ILE A 50 -3.14 -4.36 27.47
CA ILE A 50 -4.47 -4.93 27.26
C ILE A 50 -4.39 -6.15 26.34
N LEU A 51 -3.72 -6.01 25.19
CA LEU A 51 -3.55 -7.13 24.26
C LEU A 51 -2.77 -8.28 24.92
N ARG A 52 -1.70 -7.99 25.67
CA ARG A 52 -0.90 -9.01 26.35
C ARG A 52 -1.72 -9.79 27.37
N ASP A 53 -2.54 -9.12 28.18
CA ASP A 53 -3.41 -9.77 29.16
C ASP A 53 -4.44 -10.65 28.46
N LYS A 54 -5.05 -10.15 27.37
CA LYS A 54 -6.03 -10.91 26.57
C LYS A 54 -5.41 -12.14 25.93
N VAL A 55 -4.28 -12.00 25.25
CA VAL A 55 -3.58 -13.12 24.62
C VAL A 55 -3.11 -14.11 25.68
N THR A 56 -2.58 -13.66 26.81
CA THR A 56 -2.19 -14.55 27.93
C THR A 56 -3.39 -15.37 28.44
N HIS A 57 -4.55 -14.72 28.61
CA HIS A 57 -5.78 -15.42 28.96
C HIS A 57 -6.19 -16.43 27.89
N VAL A 58 -6.17 -16.05 26.61
CA VAL A 58 -6.50 -16.93 25.48
C VAL A 58 -5.56 -18.14 25.41
N MET A 59 -4.28 -17.96 25.73
CA MET A 59 -3.31 -19.06 25.80
C MET A 59 -3.60 -20.05 26.93
N SER A 60 -4.40 -19.69 27.93
CA SER A 60 -4.87 -20.59 28.99
C SER A 60 -6.13 -21.40 28.62
N LEU A 61 -6.80 -21.05 27.51
CA LEU A 61 -8.01 -21.73 27.05
C LEU A 61 -7.69 -23.08 26.36
N PRO A 62 -8.67 -23.99 26.24
CA PRO A 62 -8.56 -25.18 25.41
C PRO A 62 -8.19 -24.83 23.96
N ARG A 63 -7.40 -25.70 23.31
CA ARG A 63 -6.86 -25.48 21.96
C ARG A 63 -7.92 -25.04 20.94
N GLU A 64 -9.07 -25.68 20.91
CA GLU A 64 -10.15 -25.34 19.97
C GLU A 64 -10.65 -23.90 20.14
N GLN A 65 -10.81 -23.44 21.39
CA GLN A 65 -11.22 -22.07 21.68
C GLN A 65 -10.11 -21.08 21.37
N ARG A 66 -8.86 -21.42 21.70
CA ARG A 66 -7.69 -20.62 21.37
C ARG A 66 -7.55 -20.42 19.86
N ASP A 67 -7.63 -21.51 19.11
CA ASP A 67 -7.47 -21.49 17.65
C ASP A 67 -8.64 -20.73 16.99
N LYS A 68 -9.84 -20.73 17.59
CA LYS A 68 -10.96 -19.88 17.18
C LYS A 68 -10.73 -18.39 17.44
N VAL A 69 -10.14 -18.02 18.58
CA VAL A 69 -9.94 -16.60 18.96
C VAL A 69 -8.71 -15.98 18.28
N LEU A 70 -7.64 -16.74 18.12
CA LEU A 70 -6.42 -16.28 17.44
C LEU A 70 -6.45 -16.55 15.93
N GLY A 71 -7.40 -17.37 15.48
CA GLY A 71 -7.55 -17.77 14.09
C GLY A 71 -7.99 -16.65 13.18
N LYS A 72 -7.79 -16.86 11.88
CA LYS A 72 -8.20 -15.91 10.86
C LYS A 72 -9.71 -15.75 10.80
N ASP A 73 -10.50 -16.75 11.21
CA ASP A 73 -11.98 -16.74 11.10
C ASP A 73 -12.68 -15.67 11.97
N VAL A 74 -11.97 -15.06 12.93
CA VAL A 74 -12.45 -13.84 13.61
C VAL A 74 -12.68 -12.70 12.60
N TYR A 75 -12.01 -12.74 11.45
CA TYR A 75 -12.12 -11.81 10.32
C TYR A 75 -13.52 -11.76 9.68
N ASP A 76 -14.19 -12.90 9.51
CA ASP A 76 -15.43 -12.99 8.72
C ASP A 76 -16.70 -12.68 9.55
N ALA A 77 -16.59 -12.68 10.89
CA ALA A 77 -17.70 -12.44 11.80
C ALA A 77 -17.90 -10.96 12.19
N TRP A 78 -17.23 -10.03 11.49
CA TRP A 78 -17.13 -8.64 11.95
C TRP A 78 -18.40 -7.80 11.67
N ASN A 79 -19.10 -7.45 12.76
CA ASN A 79 -20.02 -6.32 12.84
C ASN A 79 -19.24 -5.07 13.26
N SER A 80 -19.62 -3.92 12.71
CA SER A 80 -18.99 -2.59 12.90
C SER A 80 -18.97 -2.03 14.32
N ASP A 81 -19.48 -2.79 15.30
CA ASP A 81 -19.71 -2.34 16.68
C ASP A 81 -18.73 -2.94 17.70
N SER A 82 -17.66 -3.60 17.25
CA SER A 82 -16.62 -4.08 18.16
C SER A 82 -15.89 -2.88 18.81
N GLU A 83 -16.27 -2.57 20.05
CA GLU A 83 -15.60 -1.60 20.94
C GLU A 83 -14.18 -2.05 21.37
N TRP A 84 -13.68 -3.18 20.88
CA TRP A 84 -12.52 -3.86 21.43
C TRP A 84 -11.22 -3.49 20.69
N ASP A 85 -10.48 -2.53 21.25
CA ASP A 85 -9.19 -2.05 20.70
C ASP A 85 -8.14 -3.16 20.47
N TRP A 86 -8.19 -4.29 21.19
CA TRP A 86 -7.20 -5.37 21.03
C TRP A 86 -7.46 -6.28 19.82
N GLU A 87 -8.71 -6.37 19.33
CA GLU A 87 -9.04 -7.16 18.13
C GLU A 87 -8.43 -6.51 16.88
N TRP A 88 -8.35 -5.18 16.85
CA TRP A 88 -7.64 -4.43 15.82
C TRP A 88 -6.15 -4.74 15.76
N ASP A 89 -5.50 -4.96 16.91
CA ASP A 89 -4.10 -5.35 16.94
C ASP A 89 -3.89 -6.76 16.39
N LEU A 90 -4.81 -7.68 16.69
CA LEU A 90 -4.80 -9.04 16.14
C LEU A 90 -5.06 -9.01 14.62
N TRP A 91 -6.02 -8.21 14.16
CA TRP A 91 -6.28 -7.98 12.74
C TRP A 91 -5.06 -7.39 12.03
N SER A 92 -4.47 -6.34 12.61
CA SER A 92 -3.27 -5.68 12.07
C SER A 92 -2.12 -6.68 11.95
N TRP A 93 -1.91 -7.53 12.95
CA TRP A 93 -0.91 -8.59 12.91
C TRP A 93 -1.17 -9.60 11.80
N HIS A 94 -2.40 -10.12 11.66
CA HIS A 94 -2.77 -11.04 10.58
C HIS A 94 -2.55 -10.40 9.22
N PHE A 95 -3.11 -9.20 9.00
CA PHE A 95 -2.98 -8.46 7.75
C PHE A 95 -1.52 -8.24 7.35
N LYS A 96 -0.68 -7.82 8.29
CA LYS A 96 0.76 -7.59 8.05
C LYS A 96 1.52 -8.88 7.80
N THR A 97 1.20 -9.94 8.53
CA THR A 97 1.78 -11.27 8.32
C THR A 97 1.46 -11.76 6.92
N GLU A 98 0.20 -11.69 6.49
CA GLU A 98 -0.20 -12.05 5.14
C GLU A 98 0.46 -11.18 4.07
N ALA A 99 0.55 -9.87 4.31
CA ALA A 99 1.22 -8.96 3.39
C ALA A 99 2.70 -9.31 3.22
N ILE A 100 3.42 -9.60 4.30
CA ILE A 100 4.82 -10.04 4.25
C ILE A 100 4.95 -11.38 3.51
N GLN A 101 4.03 -12.33 3.73
CA GLN A 101 4.06 -13.61 3.02
C GLN A 101 3.82 -13.45 1.51
N LYS A 102 2.86 -12.60 1.12
CA LYS A 102 2.63 -12.24 -0.30
C LYS A 102 3.86 -11.59 -0.92
N GLU A 103 4.48 -10.66 -0.21
CA GLU A 103 5.67 -9.96 -0.68
C GLU A 103 6.87 -10.91 -0.82
N ILE A 104 7.09 -11.82 0.13
CA ILE A 104 8.10 -12.89 0.01
C ILE A 104 7.82 -13.78 -1.22
N ALA A 105 6.56 -14.16 -1.43
CA ALA A 105 6.17 -14.96 -2.59
C ALA A 105 6.43 -14.21 -3.90
N ALA A 106 6.13 -12.91 -3.95
CA ALA A 106 6.38 -12.05 -5.11
C ALA A 106 7.88 -11.99 -5.44
N TYR A 107 8.73 -11.70 -4.46
CA TYR A 107 10.18 -11.63 -4.69
C TYR A 107 10.75 -12.97 -5.15
N ARG A 108 10.29 -14.10 -4.59
CA ARG A 108 10.72 -15.44 -5.04
C ARG A 108 10.28 -15.73 -6.47
N HIS A 109 9.04 -15.38 -6.82
CA HIS A 109 8.50 -15.60 -8.16
C HIS A 109 9.23 -14.73 -9.20
N LEU A 110 9.34 -13.44 -8.93
CA LEU A 110 9.93 -12.41 -9.80
C LEU A 110 11.46 -12.35 -9.69
N HIS A 111 12.13 -13.46 -9.35
CA HIS A 111 13.57 -13.50 -9.11
C HIS A 111 14.41 -12.98 -10.30
N SER A 112 13.96 -13.19 -11.54
CA SER A 112 14.63 -12.72 -12.75
C SER A 112 14.59 -11.20 -12.94
N LEU A 113 13.70 -10.51 -12.23
CA LEU A 113 13.47 -9.07 -12.30
C LEU A 113 14.19 -8.30 -11.17
N GLN A 114 14.83 -9.02 -10.25
CA GLN A 114 15.50 -8.44 -9.09
C GLN A 114 16.81 -7.72 -9.46
N GLY A 115 17.01 -6.54 -8.88
CA GLY A 115 18.15 -5.66 -9.12
C GLY A 115 18.06 -4.83 -10.41
N THR A 116 16.98 -5.00 -11.16
CA THR A 116 16.67 -4.20 -12.36
C THR A 116 15.41 -3.38 -12.12
N ILE A 117 14.25 -4.04 -12.08
CA ILE A 117 12.94 -3.38 -11.97
C ILE A 117 12.26 -3.58 -10.61
N ILE A 118 12.73 -4.54 -9.80
CA ILE A 118 12.35 -4.69 -8.39
C ILE A 118 13.63 -4.84 -7.54
N PRO A 119 13.61 -4.53 -6.24
CA PRO A 119 14.77 -4.72 -5.36
C PRO A 119 15.25 -6.17 -5.32
N ARG A 120 16.56 -6.39 -5.08
CA ARG A 120 17.05 -7.72 -4.69
C ARG A 120 16.50 -8.12 -3.33
N PHE A 121 16.06 -9.36 -3.23
CA PHE A 121 15.61 -10.01 -2.00
C PHE A 121 16.73 -10.87 -1.42
N TYR A 122 17.22 -10.49 -0.25
CA TYR A 122 18.30 -11.19 0.44
C TYR A 122 17.79 -12.27 1.40
N GLY A 123 16.54 -12.17 1.86
CA GLY A 123 15.93 -13.19 2.68
C GLY A 123 14.78 -12.71 3.53
N ALA A 124 14.05 -13.67 4.09
CA ALA A 124 13.05 -13.42 5.11
C ALA A 124 13.70 -13.41 6.50
N VAL A 125 13.18 -12.59 7.40
CA VAL A 125 13.64 -12.51 8.79
C VAL A 125 12.48 -12.67 9.74
N THR A 126 12.78 -13.09 10.96
CA THR A 126 11.83 -13.07 12.06
C THR A 126 12.54 -12.47 13.26
N CYS A 127 12.00 -11.36 13.77
CA CYS A 127 12.60 -10.60 14.85
C CYS A 127 11.77 -10.76 16.12
N ARG A 128 12.43 -11.03 17.25
CA ARG A 128 11.78 -10.89 18.54
C ARG A 128 11.61 -9.40 18.84
N ILE A 129 10.38 -8.97 19.06
CA ILE A 129 10.00 -7.56 19.24
C ILE A 129 9.77 -7.16 20.69
N THR A 130 9.93 -8.11 21.61
CA THR A 130 9.83 -7.91 23.05
C THR A 130 11.18 -8.12 23.73
N PRO A 131 11.45 -7.41 24.84
CA PRO A 131 12.69 -7.59 25.59
C PRO A 131 12.94 -9.05 25.97
N PRO A 132 14.20 -9.52 25.97
CA PRO A 132 14.54 -10.88 26.41
C PRO A 132 14.12 -11.19 27.85
N SER A 133 13.93 -10.15 28.67
CA SER A 133 13.46 -10.27 30.06
C SER A 133 11.99 -10.65 30.20
N LEU A 134 11.16 -10.44 29.16
CA LEU A 134 9.76 -10.84 29.17
C LEU A 134 9.61 -12.27 28.67
N PRO A 135 8.77 -13.11 29.30
CA PRO A 135 8.48 -14.45 28.80
C PRO A 135 7.81 -14.35 27.43
N TYR A 136 8.17 -15.29 26.56
CA TYR A 136 7.46 -15.48 25.30
C TYR A 136 6.05 -15.99 25.59
N VAL A 137 5.04 -15.34 25.04
CA VAL A 137 3.63 -15.69 25.18
C VAL A 137 3.08 -16.21 23.85
N HIS A 138 3.22 -15.43 22.78
CA HIS A 138 2.67 -15.78 21.46
C HIS A 138 3.28 -14.89 20.36
N GLU A 139 3.27 -15.37 19.11
CA GLU A 139 3.84 -14.67 17.96
C GLU A 139 3.26 -13.27 17.76
N VAL A 140 1.93 -13.10 17.96
CA VAL A 140 1.23 -11.81 17.90
C VAL A 140 1.82 -10.74 18.82
N LEU A 141 2.40 -11.14 19.96
CA LEU A 141 2.99 -10.23 20.95
C LEU A 141 4.49 -10.09 20.76
N ASP A 142 5.16 -11.19 20.46
CA ASP A 142 6.59 -11.30 20.69
C ASP A 142 7.42 -11.38 19.41
N MET A 143 6.80 -11.59 18.24
CA MET A 143 7.50 -11.76 16.97
C MET A 143 6.98 -10.80 15.88
N ALA A 144 7.88 -10.31 15.04
CA ALA A 144 7.54 -9.66 13.78
C ALA A 144 8.26 -10.37 12.64
N GLN A 145 7.50 -10.70 11.59
CA GLN A 145 8.07 -11.19 10.33
C GLN A 145 8.54 -10.02 9.48
N GLY A 146 9.54 -10.27 8.64
CA GLY A 146 10.06 -9.26 7.74
C GLY A 146 10.88 -9.80 6.60
N LEU A 147 11.45 -8.87 5.87
CA LEU A 147 12.25 -9.12 4.68
C LEU A 147 13.41 -8.14 4.59
N LEU A 148 14.52 -8.66 4.06
CA LEU A 148 15.76 -7.96 3.85
C LEU A 148 15.91 -7.70 2.35
N LEU A 149 15.93 -6.43 1.96
CA LEU A 149 15.92 -5.98 0.57
C LEU A 149 17.12 -5.10 0.24
N GLU A 150 17.38 -4.98 -1.06
CA GLU A 150 18.25 -3.95 -1.62
C GLU A 150 17.75 -2.56 -1.24
N HIS A 151 18.70 -1.73 -0.81
CA HIS A 151 18.46 -0.29 -0.72
C HIS A 151 18.57 0.31 -2.12
N VAL A 152 17.44 0.80 -2.64
CA VAL A 152 17.39 1.49 -3.93
C VAL A 152 17.55 2.98 -3.67
N GLU A 153 18.63 3.56 -4.18
CA GLU A 153 18.87 5.00 -4.09
C GLU A 153 18.03 5.75 -5.12
N GLY A 154 17.43 6.86 -4.69
CA GLY A 154 16.69 7.78 -5.55
C GLY A 154 15.44 8.34 -4.87
N PRO A 155 14.85 9.41 -5.42
CA PRO A 155 13.56 9.88 -4.96
C PRO A 155 12.46 8.90 -5.37
N SER A 156 11.38 8.85 -4.60
CA SER A 156 10.15 8.23 -5.07
C SER A 156 9.51 9.10 -6.16
N MET A 157 8.73 8.48 -7.06
CA MET A 157 7.99 9.21 -8.07
C MET A 157 6.97 10.18 -7.45
N ALA A 158 6.51 9.92 -6.22
CA ALA A 158 5.64 10.83 -5.46
C ALA A 158 6.31 12.13 -5.00
N GLU A 159 7.64 12.21 -5.03
CA GLU A 159 8.40 13.42 -4.69
C GLU A 159 8.67 14.33 -5.90
N LEU A 160 8.27 13.89 -7.10
CA LEU A 160 8.40 14.68 -8.31
C LEU A 160 7.30 15.73 -8.44
N GLU A 161 7.71 16.93 -8.83
CA GLU A 161 6.88 18.11 -9.07
C GLU A 161 7.24 18.74 -10.42
N VAL A 162 6.33 18.61 -11.39
CA VAL A 162 6.49 19.18 -12.73
C VAL A 162 6.60 20.70 -12.67
N GLY A 163 7.63 21.24 -13.35
CA GLY A 163 7.96 22.66 -13.36
C GLY A 163 8.75 23.14 -12.14
N LYS A 164 9.04 22.26 -11.17
CA LYS A 164 9.89 22.56 -10.01
C LYS A 164 11.19 21.77 -10.04
N ASN A 165 11.11 20.44 -10.01
CA ASN A 165 12.28 19.57 -10.01
C ASN A 165 12.40 18.69 -11.27
N ILE A 166 11.33 18.60 -12.08
CA ILE A 166 11.36 17.92 -13.38
C ILE A 166 10.58 18.72 -14.44
N SER A 167 10.97 18.58 -15.70
CA SER A 167 10.24 19.11 -16.84
C SER A 167 9.02 18.26 -17.19
N ALA A 168 8.12 18.81 -18.01
CA ALA A 168 6.98 18.08 -18.57
C ALA A 168 7.40 16.85 -19.38
N GLU A 169 8.49 16.98 -20.16
CA GLU A 169 9.04 15.90 -20.98
C GLU A 169 9.60 14.77 -20.11
N GLN A 170 10.37 15.12 -19.07
CA GLN A 170 10.89 14.15 -18.10
C GLN A 170 9.75 13.42 -17.38
N ALA A 171 8.68 14.13 -17.02
CA ALA A 171 7.50 13.54 -16.40
C ALA A 171 6.84 12.47 -17.28
N ASN A 172 6.72 12.73 -18.59
CA ASN A 172 6.15 11.80 -19.55
C ASN A 172 7.05 10.57 -19.76
N ASP A 173 8.36 10.78 -19.88
CA ASP A 173 9.34 9.70 -20.03
C ASP A 173 9.33 8.77 -18.81
N ILE A 174 9.43 9.33 -17.60
CA ILE A 174 9.40 8.56 -16.35
C ILE A 174 8.09 7.78 -16.21
N SER A 175 6.95 8.43 -16.48
CA SER A 175 5.63 7.78 -16.41
C SER A 175 5.50 6.63 -17.40
N SER A 176 6.05 6.77 -18.61
CA SER A 176 6.02 5.72 -19.63
C SER A 176 6.87 4.53 -19.21
N ARG A 177 8.11 4.78 -18.76
CA ARG A 177 9.00 3.72 -18.24
C ARG A 177 8.43 2.99 -17.02
N ALA A 178 7.73 3.71 -16.13
CA ALA A 178 7.06 3.11 -14.98
C ALA A 178 5.91 2.19 -15.40
N ILE A 179 5.12 2.58 -16.40
CA ILE A 179 4.06 1.74 -16.96
C ILE A 179 4.66 0.48 -17.60
N ASP A 180 5.73 0.61 -18.37
CA ASP A 180 6.40 -0.54 -19.01
C ASP A 180 7.00 -1.48 -17.97
N THR A 181 7.50 -0.94 -16.88
CA THR A 181 7.98 -1.74 -15.75
C THR A 181 6.86 -2.57 -15.11
N ILE A 182 5.68 -1.97 -14.88
CA ILE A 182 4.51 -2.68 -14.35
C ILE A 182 4.04 -3.77 -15.33
N ARG A 183 4.12 -3.52 -16.64
CA ARG A 183 3.83 -4.55 -17.66
C ARG A 183 4.76 -5.74 -17.54
N HIS A 184 6.06 -5.54 -17.35
CA HIS A 184 6.99 -6.66 -17.16
C HIS A 184 6.66 -7.51 -15.92
N ILE A 185 6.15 -6.91 -14.84
CA ILE A 185 5.68 -7.65 -13.67
C ILE A 185 4.43 -8.48 -14.01
N ARG A 186 3.49 -7.88 -14.74
CA ARG A 186 2.26 -8.54 -15.23
C ARG A 186 2.55 -9.71 -16.16
N ASP A 187 3.48 -9.53 -17.09
CA ASP A 187 3.90 -10.53 -18.07
C ASP A 187 4.65 -11.69 -17.41
N ALA A 188 5.17 -11.49 -16.20
CA ALA A 188 5.70 -12.53 -15.33
C ALA A 188 4.61 -13.19 -14.46
N ASP A 189 3.33 -13.11 -14.85
CA ASP A 189 2.18 -13.69 -14.15
C ASP A 189 2.01 -13.20 -12.70
N TRP A 190 2.37 -11.95 -12.43
CA TRP A 190 2.22 -11.32 -11.12
C TRP A 190 1.55 -9.96 -11.19
N MET A 191 0.76 -9.63 -10.18
CA MET A 191 0.08 -8.33 -10.08
C MET A 191 0.49 -7.65 -8.78
N HIS A 192 0.95 -6.41 -8.86
CA HIS A 192 1.39 -5.58 -7.74
C HIS A 192 0.24 -5.14 -6.84
N CYS A 193 -0.90 -4.76 -7.42
CA CYS A 193 -2.12 -4.30 -6.75
C CYS A 193 -2.03 -2.98 -5.94
N ASP A 194 -0.84 -2.39 -5.82
CA ASP A 194 -0.64 -1.05 -5.25
C ASP A 194 0.41 -0.18 -5.99
N PRO A 195 0.40 -0.08 -7.33
CA PRO A 195 1.45 0.62 -8.10
C PRO A 195 1.28 2.14 -8.02
N ARG A 196 1.36 2.71 -6.82
CA ARG A 196 1.26 4.15 -6.57
C ARG A 196 2.63 4.81 -6.76
N PRO A 197 2.72 6.11 -7.10
CA PRO A 197 4.00 6.80 -7.27
C PRO A 197 4.94 6.73 -6.05
N ALA A 198 4.41 6.55 -4.83
CA ALA A 198 5.21 6.39 -3.62
C ALA A 198 5.95 5.03 -3.57
N ASN A 199 5.44 4.03 -4.30
CA ASN A 199 5.99 2.68 -4.39
C ASN A 199 6.87 2.50 -5.65
N ILE A 200 7.35 3.61 -6.23
CA ILE A 200 8.23 3.62 -7.40
C ILE A 200 9.43 4.51 -7.09
N ILE A 201 10.62 3.93 -6.94
CA ILE A 201 11.86 4.67 -6.72
C ILE A 201 12.55 4.92 -8.07
N LEU A 202 13.13 6.12 -8.24
CA LEU A 202 13.64 6.58 -9.52
C LEU A 202 15.18 6.58 -9.59
N ARG A 203 15.71 5.52 -10.20
CA ARG A 203 17.05 5.44 -10.82
C ARG A 203 16.85 5.08 -12.29
N GLU A 204 16.35 3.88 -12.49
CA GLU A 204 15.31 3.50 -13.44
C GLU A 204 14.05 3.20 -12.58
N PRO A 205 12.81 3.18 -13.10
CA PRO A 205 11.66 2.87 -12.26
C PRO A 205 11.80 1.50 -11.57
N VAL A 206 11.96 1.51 -10.25
CA VAL A 206 12.02 0.30 -9.42
C VAL A 206 10.77 0.21 -8.58
N ILE A 207 9.99 -0.86 -8.76
CA ILE A 207 8.74 -1.10 -8.06
C ILE A 207 9.01 -1.78 -6.74
N ILE A 208 8.44 -1.23 -5.66
CA ILE A 208 8.60 -1.72 -4.29
C ILE A 208 7.22 -1.97 -3.65
N ASP A 209 7.21 -2.65 -2.51
CA ASP A 209 6.01 -2.90 -1.69
C ASP A 209 4.95 -3.83 -2.32
N PHE A 210 5.30 -5.11 -2.40
CA PHE A 210 4.41 -6.16 -2.92
C PHE A 210 3.44 -6.71 -1.86
N GLY A 211 3.17 -5.97 -0.78
CA GLY A 211 2.35 -6.45 0.34
C GLY A 211 0.89 -6.75 -0.02
N LEU A 212 0.35 -6.11 -1.06
CA LEU A 212 -1.00 -6.35 -1.57
C LEU A 212 -1.03 -7.24 -2.82
N SER A 213 0.14 -7.65 -3.30
CA SER A 213 0.31 -8.34 -4.58
C SER A 213 -0.24 -9.76 -4.57
N HIS A 214 -0.42 -10.33 -5.76
CA HIS A 214 -0.72 -11.74 -5.93
C HIS A 214 -0.25 -12.29 -7.29
N GLY A 215 0.07 -13.58 -7.32
CA GLY A 215 0.33 -14.29 -8.56
C GLY A 215 -0.96 -14.67 -9.30
N ARG A 216 -0.81 -14.97 -10.58
CA ARG A 216 -1.87 -15.56 -11.39
C ARG A 216 -2.23 -16.95 -10.88
N ARG A 217 -3.53 -17.23 -10.77
CA ARG A 217 -4.03 -18.57 -10.42
C ARG A 217 -3.85 -19.53 -11.61
N PRO A 218 -3.46 -20.80 -11.39
CA PRO A 218 -3.17 -21.75 -12.46
C PRO A 218 -4.32 -22.01 -13.44
N ASN A 219 -5.56 -21.79 -13.00
CA ASN A 219 -6.77 -22.07 -13.77
C ASN A 219 -7.37 -20.86 -14.48
N LEU A 220 -6.70 -19.71 -14.45
CA LEU A 220 -7.14 -18.52 -15.17
C LEU A 220 -6.63 -18.54 -16.60
N THR A 221 -7.53 -18.34 -17.55
CA THR A 221 -7.18 -18.06 -18.94
C THR A 221 -6.44 -16.71 -19.05
N ASP A 222 -5.72 -16.50 -20.16
CA ASP A 222 -5.05 -15.22 -20.39
C ASP A 222 -6.06 -14.07 -20.37
N GLU A 223 -7.21 -14.26 -21.03
CA GLU A 223 -8.28 -13.28 -21.05
C GLU A 223 -8.79 -12.93 -19.64
N GLU A 224 -9.05 -13.93 -18.78
CA GLU A 224 -9.46 -13.69 -17.39
C GLU A 224 -8.37 -13.03 -16.54
N TRP A 225 -7.09 -13.34 -16.81
CA TRP A 225 -5.97 -12.69 -16.15
C TRP A 225 -5.88 -11.20 -16.54
N PHE A 226 -6.02 -10.89 -17.83
CA PHE A 226 -6.00 -9.51 -18.34
C PHE A 226 -7.24 -8.70 -17.93
N TYR A 227 -8.38 -9.34 -17.63
CA TYR A 227 -9.56 -8.65 -17.08
C TYR A 227 -9.51 -8.41 -15.56
N GLN A 228 -8.58 -9.03 -14.84
CA GLN A 228 -8.37 -8.71 -13.44
C GLN A 228 -7.82 -7.29 -13.27
N ARG A 229 -7.95 -6.76 -12.05
CA ARG A 229 -7.61 -5.40 -11.64
C ARG A 229 -6.32 -4.91 -12.33
N ASP A 230 -6.47 -4.03 -13.33
CA ASP A 230 -5.32 -3.67 -14.16
C ASP A 230 -4.43 -2.64 -13.44
N ASP A 231 -3.27 -3.09 -12.97
CA ASP A 231 -2.25 -2.24 -12.34
C ASP A 231 -1.80 -1.09 -13.23
N VAL A 232 -1.80 -1.28 -14.55
CA VAL A 232 -1.47 -0.21 -15.49
C VAL A 232 -2.55 0.86 -15.45
N THR A 233 -3.82 0.47 -15.52
CA THR A 233 -4.95 1.38 -15.34
C THR A 233 -4.92 2.04 -13.96
N HIS A 234 -4.60 1.30 -12.90
CA HIS A 234 -4.49 1.87 -11.55
C HIS A 234 -3.41 2.94 -11.47
N LEU A 235 -2.17 2.62 -11.88
CA LEU A 235 -1.06 3.58 -11.92
C LEU A 235 -1.45 4.80 -12.77
N ARG A 236 -2.01 4.61 -13.96
CA ARG A 236 -2.51 5.71 -14.82
C ARG A 236 -3.51 6.59 -14.07
N SER A 237 -4.50 6.00 -13.41
CA SER A 237 -5.46 6.74 -12.60
C SER A 237 -4.77 7.54 -11.49
N THR A 238 -3.76 6.97 -10.81
CA THR A 238 -3.03 7.69 -9.77
C THR A 238 -2.21 8.86 -10.31
N LEU A 239 -1.65 8.74 -11.52
CA LEU A 239 -0.85 9.79 -12.18
C LEU A 239 -1.71 10.95 -12.67
N ILE A 240 -2.89 10.65 -13.22
CA ILE A 240 -3.84 11.69 -13.67
C ILE A 240 -4.37 12.47 -12.47
N ASN A 241 -4.69 11.73 -11.41
CA ASN A 241 -5.52 12.26 -10.37
C ASN A 241 -4.69 12.82 -9.18
N HIS A 242 -3.39 12.50 -9.03
CA HIS A 242 -2.58 12.87 -7.84
C HIS A 242 -3.13 12.27 -6.52
N TRP A 243 -3.95 11.24 -6.62
CA TRP A 243 -4.98 10.87 -5.64
C TRP A 243 -4.57 10.17 -4.36
N TYR A 244 -3.28 9.88 -4.18
CA TYR A 244 -2.85 9.09 -3.03
C TYR A 244 -2.04 9.86 -2.00
N ARG A 245 -1.89 11.18 -2.14
CA ARG A 245 -1.32 11.95 -1.03
C ARG A 245 -2.30 12.18 0.11
N ASP A 246 -3.59 12.37 -0.16
CA ASP A 246 -4.62 12.51 0.88
C ASP A 246 -5.98 12.13 0.31
N ARG A 247 -6.82 11.45 1.11
CA ARG A 247 -8.17 10.96 0.79
C ARG A 247 -8.98 11.97 -0.05
N VAL A 248 -9.15 11.73 -1.35
CA VAL A 248 -10.07 12.50 -2.20
C VAL A 248 -10.95 11.54 -3.00
N CYS A 249 -12.25 11.65 -2.74
CA CYS A 249 -13.38 11.00 -3.37
C CYS A 249 -13.79 11.72 -4.68
N THR A 250 -14.07 10.99 -5.79
CA THR A 250 -14.55 11.60 -7.06
C THR A 250 -15.97 12.15 -6.84
N PRO A 251 -16.50 13.01 -7.74
CA PRO A 251 -17.94 13.22 -7.83
C PRO A 251 -18.77 11.92 -7.99
N LEU A 252 -18.19 10.88 -8.62
CA LEU A 252 -18.81 9.55 -8.74
C LEU A 252 -18.83 8.81 -7.40
N ASP A 253 -17.72 8.85 -6.66
CA ASP A 253 -17.61 8.28 -5.33
C ASP A 253 -18.47 9.08 -4.35
N ALA A 254 -18.60 10.40 -4.52
CA ALA A 254 -19.44 11.27 -3.71
C ALA A 254 -20.90 10.89 -3.88
N ALA A 255 -21.32 10.65 -5.13
CA ALA A 255 -22.64 10.10 -5.43
C ALA A 255 -22.81 8.69 -4.83
N ALA A 256 -21.79 7.84 -4.85
CA ALA A 256 -21.83 6.51 -4.24
C ALA A 256 -21.89 6.55 -2.70
N PHE A 257 -21.15 7.45 -2.05
CA PHE A 257 -21.18 7.65 -0.60
C PHE A 257 -22.50 8.25 -0.14
N LEU A 258 -23.05 9.20 -0.90
CA LEU A 258 -24.39 9.75 -0.66
C LEU A 258 -25.47 8.69 -0.89
N ALA A 259 -25.37 7.88 -1.94
CA ALA A 259 -26.29 6.76 -2.19
C ALA A 259 -26.21 5.70 -1.08
N LYS A 260 -25.01 5.44 -0.55
CA LYS A 260 -24.82 4.54 0.60
C LYS A 260 -25.41 5.12 1.89
N ALA A 261 -25.26 6.43 2.13
CA ALA A 261 -25.92 7.11 3.23
C ALA A 261 -27.45 7.03 3.08
N ASP A 262 -27.97 7.18 1.86
CA ASP A 262 -29.41 7.13 1.56
C ASP A 262 -30.04 5.74 1.70
N GLY A 263 -29.22 4.69 1.72
CA GLY A 263 -29.63 3.33 2.02
C GLY A 263 -29.80 3.02 3.51
N ILE A 264 -29.46 3.94 4.42
CA ILE A 264 -29.60 3.75 5.88
C ILE A 264 -31.07 3.88 6.28
N GLU A 265 -31.66 2.87 6.92
CA GLU A 265 -33.09 2.85 7.29
C GLU A 265 -33.46 3.90 8.34
N ASP A 266 -32.61 4.10 9.35
CA ASP A 266 -32.83 5.08 10.41
C ASP A 266 -32.63 6.54 9.89
N PRO A 267 -33.64 7.42 10.02
CA PRO A 267 -33.55 8.79 9.52
C PRO A 267 -32.47 9.65 10.20
N ALA A 268 -32.21 9.43 11.49
CA ALA A 268 -31.23 10.23 12.22
C ALA A 268 -29.79 9.86 11.83
N GLU A 269 -29.53 8.56 11.69
CA GLU A 269 -28.26 8.02 11.24
C GLU A 269 -27.97 8.37 9.77
N ARG A 270 -28.99 8.28 8.90
CA ARG A 270 -28.92 8.73 7.50
C ARG A 270 -28.47 10.18 7.40
N GLU A 271 -29.10 11.06 8.18
CA GLU A 271 -28.81 12.49 8.15
C GLU A 271 -27.40 12.81 8.69
N GLU A 272 -26.92 12.09 9.71
CA GLU A 272 -25.55 12.25 10.19
C GLU A 272 -24.51 11.70 9.21
N ALA A 273 -24.80 10.59 8.51
CA ALA A 273 -23.96 10.06 7.44
C ALA A 273 -23.86 11.04 6.25
N ARG A 274 -24.99 11.67 5.87
CA ARG A 274 -25.00 12.74 4.86
C ARG A 274 -24.17 13.95 5.30
N ARG A 275 -24.34 14.43 6.54
CA ARG A 275 -23.55 15.55 7.08
C ARG A 275 -22.05 15.28 7.12
N ARG A 276 -21.64 14.08 7.53
CA ARG A 276 -20.22 13.66 7.47
C ARG A 276 -19.68 13.67 6.04
N THR A 277 -20.45 13.12 5.10
CA THR A 277 -20.08 13.11 3.68
C THR A 277 -19.96 14.52 3.10
N ILE A 278 -20.92 15.41 3.39
CA ILE A 278 -20.90 16.80 2.88
C ILE A 278 -19.76 17.62 3.48
N ARG A 279 -19.47 17.49 4.78
CA ARG A 279 -18.30 18.14 5.41
C ARG A 279 -17.00 17.68 4.75
N PHE A 280 -16.83 16.37 4.61
CA PHE A 280 -15.69 15.77 3.91
C PHE A 280 -15.53 16.32 2.48
N LEU A 281 -16.63 16.43 1.71
CA LEU A 281 -16.59 16.97 0.35
C LEU A 281 -16.28 18.48 0.29
N ASN A 282 -16.77 19.27 1.25
CA ASN A 282 -16.53 20.73 1.28
C ASN A 282 -15.08 21.06 1.66
N ASP A 283 -14.50 20.32 2.62
CA ASP A 283 -13.09 20.49 3.01
C ASP A 283 -12.14 20.11 1.86
N MET A 284 -12.57 19.26 0.93
CA MET A 284 -11.82 18.87 -0.28
C MET A 284 -11.88 19.89 -1.44
N ALA A 285 -12.88 20.77 -1.49
CA ALA A 285 -13.19 21.59 -2.67
C ALA A 285 -12.16 22.71 -2.97
N GLU A 286 -11.41 23.19 -1.97
CA GLU A 286 -10.33 24.16 -2.17
C GLU A 286 -9.06 23.52 -2.76
N ASP A 287 -8.82 22.23 -2.46
CA ASP A 287 -7.64 21.49 -2.93
C ASP A 287 -7.84 20.92 -4.35
N HIS A 288 -9.09 20.63 -4.71
CA HIS A 288 -9.48 20.04 -6.00
C HIS A 288 -9.27 20.98 -7.21
N LYS A 289 -9.31 22.31 -7.01
CA LYS A 289 -9.17 23.32 -8.09
C LYS A 289 -7.78 23.32 -8.75
N HIS A 290 -6.76 22.74 -8.12
CA HIS A 290 -5.37 22.76 -8.60
C HIS A 290 -4.85 21.42 -9.13
N ARG A 291 -5.62 20.32 -9.02
CA ARG A 291 -5.10 18.95 -9.18
C ARG A 291 -5.42 18.27 -10.53
N HIS A 292 -6.34 18.82 -11.32
CA HIS A 292 -6.68 18.36 -12.70
C HIS A 292 -5.68 18.80 -13.78
N LEU A 293 -4.52 19.34 -13.38
CA LEU A 293 -3.73 20.21 -14.24
C LEU A 293 -2.53 19.54 -14.87
N VAL A 294 -2.07 18.35 -14.44
CA VAL A 294 -0.75 17.88 -14.88
C VAL A 294 -0.80 17.08 -16.17
N TYR A 295 -1.51 15.96 -16.25
CA TYR A 295 -1.49 15.08 -17.43
C TYR A 295 -2.82 15.08 -18.22
N GLU A 296 -2.75 14.94 -19.54
CA GLU A 296 -3.90 14.70 -20.41
C GLU A 296 -3.79 13.38 -21.18
N ARG A 297 -4.96 12.78 -21.44
CA ARG A 297 -5.12 11.60 -22.28
C ARG A 297 -4.97 12.02 -23.74
N ILE A 298 -4.05 11.39 -24.47
CA ILE A 298 -4.01 11.50 -25.93
C ILE A 298 -4.68 10.24 -26.50
N PRO A 299 -5.84 10.37 -27.17
CA PRO A 299 -6.38 9.27 -27.97
C PRO A 299 -5.37 8.90 -29.05
N ASN A 300 -5.04 7.62 -29.18
CA ASN A 300 -4.17 7.17 -30.25
C ASN A 300 -4.93 7.27 -31.58
N SER A 301 -4.32 7.86 -32.61
CA SER A 301 -4.90 7.99 -33.96
C SER A 301 -4.57 6.80 -34.87
N GLY A 302 -3.92 5.75 -34.34
CA GLY A 302 -3.63 4.50 -35.04
C GLY A 302 -4.75 3.48 -34.88
N GLY A 303 -5.23 2.95 -36.00
CA GLY A 303 -6.45 2.17 -36.13
C GLY A 303 -6.52 0.84 -35.37
N ASP A 304 -7.78 0.47 -35.13
CA ASP A 304 -8.38 -0.82 -34.76
C ASP A 304 -7.44 -2.02 -34.64
N GLY A 305 -7.29 -2.57 -33.42
CA GLY A 305 -6.93 -3.98 -33.29
C GLY A 305 -6.42 -4.43 -31.93
N GLU A 306 -5.75 -3.59 -31.16
CA GLU A 306 -5.17 -3.99 -29.87
C GLU A 306 -5.87 -3.26 -28.74
N LYS A 307 -6.60 -3.99 -27.87
CA LYS A 307 -7.22 -3.43 -26.66
C LYS A 307 -6.22 -2.73 -25.72
N ASP A 308 -4.93 -2.91 -25.97
CA ASP A 308 -3.80 -2.31 -25.25
C ASP A 308 -2.94 -1.35 -26.11
N SER A 309 -3.36 -0.95 -27.32
CA SER A 309 -2.63 -0.02 -28.21
C SER A 309 -2.63 1.43 -27.70
N VAL A 310 -1.83 1.61 -26.66
CA VAL A 310 -1.03 2.79 -26.33
C VAL A 310 -1.80 4.11 -26.26
N LEU A 311 -2.51 4.31 -25.15
CA LEU A 311 -2.81 5.65 -24.66
C LEU A 311 -1.49 6.32 -24.26
N GLN A 312 -1.00 7.26 -25.08
CA GLN A 312 0.09 8.15 -24.71
C GLN A 312 -0.45 9.27 -23.81
N TRP A 313 0.37 9.68 -22.85
CA TRP A 313 0.04 10.76 -21.91
C TRP A 313 1.10 11.83 -22.03
N ARG A 314 0.65 13.08 -22.04
CA ARG A 314 1.56 14.22 -21.94
C ARG A 314 1.10 15.16 -20.86
N VAL A 315 2.05 15.87 -20.26
CA VAL A 315 1.73 17.04 -19.46
C VAL A 315 0.96 18.05 -20.33
N LYS A 316 -0.14 18.60 -19.80
CA LYS A 316 -0.98 19.58 -20.51
C LYS A 316 -0.14 20.80 -20.92
N PRO A 317 -0.25 21.29 -22.17
CA PRO A 317 0.40 22.53 -22.58
C PRO A 317 -0.02 23.72 -21.70
N GLY A 318 0.94 24.55 -21.27
CA GLY A 318 0.66 25.78 -20.49
C GLY A 318 0.60 25.60 -18.97
N VAL A 319 0.91 24.42 -18.44
CA VAL A 319 0.98 24.18 -17.00
C VAL A 319 2.29 24.71 -16.43
N THR A 320 2.27 25.96 -15.98
CA THR A 320 3.27 26.51 -15.05
C THR A 320 2.57 26.82 -13.75
N ARG A 321 2.90 26.11 -12.65
CA ARG A 321 2.30 26.40 -11.35
C ARG A 321 2.79 27.78 -10.90
N THR A 322 1.92 28.79 -10.95
CA THR A 322 2.19 30.11 -10.38
C THR A 322 2.26 30.00 -8.86
N ARG A 323 3.32 30.59 -8.28
CA ARG A 323 3.57 30.64 -6.83
C ARG A 323 2.31 31.07 -6.08
N LYS A 324 1.79 30.22 -5.18
CA LYS A 324 1.19 30.73 -3.95
C LYS A 324 2.33 30.92 -2.96
N HIS A 325 2.68 32.17 -2.72
CA HIS A 325 3.45 32.58 -1.55
C HIS A 325 2.79 31.99 -0.30
N LEU A 326 3.46 31.05 0.37
CA LEU A 326 3.27 30.88 1.80
C LEU A 326 4.01 32.08 2.42
N ARG A 327 3.24 33.07 2.88
CA ARG A 327 3.75 34.15 3.72
C ARG A 327 4.01 33.56 5.11
N ASP A 328 5.15 34.01 5.66
CA ASP A 328 5.64 34.02 7.04
C ASP A 328 4.72 33.49 8.15
#